data_AF-A0A3D2M5B2-F1
#
_entry.id   AF-A0A3D2M5B2-F1
#
_cell.length_a   1.000
_cell.length_b   1.000
_cell.length_c   1.000
_cell.angle_alpha   90.00
_cell.angle_beta   90.00
_cell.angle_gamma   90.00
#
_symmetry.space_group_name_H-M   'P 1'
#
loop_
_entity.id
_entity.type
_entity.pdbx_description
1 polymer ?
#
loop_
_entity_poly.entity_id
_entity_poly.type
_entity_poly.pdbx_seq_one_letter_code
_entity_poly.pdbx_strand_id
1 'polypeptide(L)'
;SSGVKNEFPRRLLDLFDRLNRWLYSPRSPLNWFTKRRRVRVQPWLPSRSQSGERLWNGAGIGRVQLDADGRPSRVEQINADGSPPVTFAPERD
;
A
#
# COMPACT_ATOMS: atom_id res chain seq x y z
N SER A 1 3.26 -20.27 -18.30
CA SER A 1 2.22 -19.55 -17.55
C SER A 1 2.82 -19.05 -16.24
N SER A 2 3.42 -17.86 -16.23
CA SER A 2 4.16 -17.31 -15.09
C SER A 2 3.86 -15.81 -14.96
N GLY A 3 2.63 -15.49 -14.57
CA GLY A 3 2.14 -14.10 -14.51
C GLY A 3 1.96 -13.55 -13.09
N VAL A 4 1.78 -14.41 -12.09
CA VAL A 4 1.44 -13.99 -10.70
C VAL A 4 2.33 -14.71 -9.69
N LYS A 5 3.65 -14.56 -9.82
CA LYS A 5 4.65 -15.07 -8.85
C LYS A 5 5.71 -14.03 -8.48
N ASN A 6 5.59 -12.81 -9.00
CA ASN A 6 6.54 -11.74 -8.71
C ASN A 6 6.14 -11.06 -7.41
N GLU A 7 6.84 -11.42 -6.34
CA GLU A 7 6.93 -10.60 -5.14
C GLU A 7 8.09 -9.63 -5.29
N PHE A 8 7.97 -8.43 -4.72
CA PHE A 8 9.09 -7.51 -4.73
C PHE A 8 10.20 -8.06 -3.82
N PRO A 9 11.48 -8.00 -4.21
CA PRO A 9 12.56 -8.50 -3.36
C PRO A 9 12.55 -7.78 -2.01
N ARG A 10 12.34 -8.52 -0.91
CA ARG A 10 12.13 -7.96 0.45
C ARG A 10 13.18 -6.92 0.85
N ARG A 11 14.46 -7.20 0.60
CA ARG A 11 15.57 -6.28 0.91
C ARG A 11 15.48 -4.94 0.18
N LEU A 12 15.05 -4.95 -1.09
CA LEU A 12 14.85 -3.72 -1.85
C LEU A 12 13.61 -2.98 -1.37
N LEU A 13 12.56 -3.70 -0.98
CA LEU A 13 11.37 -3.09 -0.38
C LEU A 13 11.74 -2.35 0.92
N ASP A 14 12.55 -2.97 1.78
CA ASP A 14 13.02 -2.35 3.02
C ASP A 14 13.84 -1.08 2.76
N LEU A 15 14.72 -1.12 1.75
CA LEU A 15 15.48 0.05 1.33
C LEU A 15 14.55 1.16 0.81
N PHE A 16 13.59 0.82 -0.04
CA PHE A 16 12.61 1.77 -0.57
C PHE A 16 11.70 2.32 0.52
N ASP A 17 11.30 1.54 1.51
CA ASP A 17 10.52 2.04 2.64
C ASP A 17 11.33 3.05 3.47
N ARG A 18 12.61 2.77 3.71
CA ARG A 18 13.54 3.71 4.38
C ARG A 18 13.73 5.00 3.56
N LEU A 19 13.96 4.88 2.26
CA LEU A 19 14.11 6.03 1.36
C LEU A 19 12.83 6.85 1.27
N ASN A 20 11.67 6.19 1.16
CA ASN A 20 10.35 6.83 1.15
C ASN A 20 10.12 7.61 2.45
N ARG A 21 10.45 7.02 3.60
CA ARG A 21 10.37 7.69 4.90
C ARG A 21 11.26 8.93 4.98
N TRP A 22 12.46 8.88 4.41
CA TRP A 22 13.37 10.03 4.38
C TRP A 22 12.88 11.11 3.41
N LEU A 23 12.54 10.74 2.16
CA LEU A 23 12.06 11.64 1.10
C LEU A 23 10.71 12.29 1.38
N TYR A 24 9.82 11.63 2.11
CA TYR A 24 8.46 12.13 2.38
C TYR A 24 8.22 12.48 3.84
N SER A 25 9.26 12.49 4.68
CA SER A 25 9.15 13.05 6.03
C SER A 25 8.77 14.55 5.97
N PRO A 26 8.11 15.09 7.02
CA PRO A 26 7.77 16.52 7.08
C PRO A 26 8.96 17.47 6.93
N ARG A 27 10.19 16.99 7.21
CA ARG A 27 11.45 17.74 7.09
C ARG A 27 12.29 17.36 5.87
N SER A 28 11.70 16.68 4.88
CA SER A 28 12.49 16.18 3.76
C SER A 28 12.99 17.29 2.83
N PRO A 29 14.19 17.14 2.25
CA PRO A 29 14.74 18.10 1.30
C PRO A 29 13.88 18.21 0.02
N LEU A 30 13.17 17.15 -0.35
CA LEU A 30 12.25 17.17 -1.49
C LEU A 30 10.99 18.00 -1.21
N ASN A 31 10.43 17.94 0.00
CA ASN A 31 9.30 18.80 0.41
C ASN A 31 9.74 20.26 0.56
N TRP A 32 11.01 20.51 0.92
CA TRP A 32 11.57 21.85 0.92
C TRP A 32 11.71 22.41 -0.50
N PHE A 33 12.20 21.61 -1.45
CA PHE A 33 12.37 22.02 -2.84
C PHE A 33 11.04 22.10 -3.61
N THR A 34 10.12 21.19 -3.33
CA THR A 34 8.78 21.15 -3.94
C THR A 34 7.75 21.57 -2.88
N LYS A 35 7.35 22.85 -2.88
CA LYS A 35 6.21 23.35 -2.07
C LYS A 35 4.96 22.52 -2.37
N ARG A 36 4.76 21.39 -1.67
CA ARG A 36 3.61 20.52 -1.90
C ARG A 36 2.36 21.21 -1.35
N ARG A 37 1.49 21.59 -2.29
CA ARG A 37 0.09 21.95 -2.07
C ARG A 37 -0.62 20.83 -1.29
N ARG A 38 -1.50 21.23 -0.39
CA ARG A 38 -2.28 20.41 0.56
C ARG A 38 -3.01 19.24 -0.10
N VAL A 39 -2.35 18.10 -0.29
CA VAL A 39 -2.96 16.81 -0.65
C VAL A 39 -2.83 15.89 0.56
N ARG A 40 -3.95 15.58 1.22
CA ARG A 40 -4.00 14.62 2.34
C ARG A 40 -4.08 13.21 1.75
N VAL A 41 -2.95 12.50 1.74
CA VAL A 41 -2.91 11.07 1.39
C VAL A 41 -3.07 10.28 2.68
N GLN A 42 -4.18 9.54 2.81
CA GLN A 42 -4.41 8.63 3.93
C GLN A 42 -4.14 7.20 3.46
N PRO A 43 -3.16 6.49 4.05
CA PRO A 43 -2.87 5.12 3.68
C PRO A 43 -4.00 4.18 4.14
N TRP A 44 -4.34 3.19 3.31
CA TRP A 44 -5.22 2.11 3.70
C TRP A 44 -4.36 0.95 4.18
N LEU A 45 -4.60 0.50 5.42
CA LEU A 45 -3.76 -0.52 6.04
C LEU A 45 -4.27 -1.92 5.68
N PRO A 46 -3.38 -2.88 5.39
CA PRO A 46 -3.76 -4.27 5.16
C PRO A 46 -4.22 -4.92 6.47
N SER A 47 -5.32 -5.68 6.43
CA SER A 47 -5.92 -6.34 7.59
C SER A 47 -5.04 -7.40 8.28
N ARG A 48 -3.93 -7.82 7.64
CA ARG A 48 -3.00 -8.86 8.12
C ARG A 48 -1.60 -8.36 8.44
N SER A 49 -1.38 -7.04 8.50
CA SER A 49 -0.06 -6.49 8.83
C SER A 49 0.33 -6.87 10.27
N GLN A 50 1.50 -7.49 10.43
CA GLN A 50 2.14 -7.65 11.74
C GLN A 50 2.90 -6.35 12.04
N SER A 51 2.57 -5.70 13.15
CA SER A 51 3.33 -4.62 13.79
C SER A 51 4.06 -3.63 12.85
N GLY A 52 3.32 -2.72 12.23
CA GLY A 52 3.90 -1.52 11.59
C GLY A 52 4.20 -1.63 10.09
N GLU A 53 3.97 -2.78 9.47
CA GLU A 53 4.06 -2.91 8.01
C GLU A 53 2.89 -2.18 7.32
N ARG A 54 3.20 -1.15 6.52
CA ARG A 54 2.22 -0.39 5.72
C ARG A 54 2.05 -0.93 4.29
N LEU A 55 2.94 -1.83 3.87
CA LEU A 55 3.00 -2.37 2.51
C LEU A 55 2.75 -3.88 2.54
N TRP A 56 1.85 -4.35 1.68
CA TRP A 56 1.63 -5.77 1.46
C TRP A 56 2.46 -6.23 0.26
N ASN A 57 3.42 -7.13 0.49
CA ASN A 57 4.34 -7.64 -0.54
C ASN A 57 4.01 -9.06 -1.00
N GLY A 58 2.73 -9.44 -0.99
CA GLY A 58 2.29 -10.71 -1.58
C GLY A 58 2.08 -10.56 -3.09
N ALA A 59 2.43 -11.59 -3.86
CA ALA A 59 2.00 -11.66 -5.26
C ALA A 59 0.49 -11.90 -5.31
N GLY A 60 -0.23 -11.17 -6.15
CA GLY A 60 -1.69 -11.29 -6.21
C GLY A 60 -2.35 -10.31 -7.18
N ILE A 61 -3.69 -10.32 -7.16
CA ILE A 61 -4.53 -9.42 -7.95
C ILE A 61 -5.31 -8.52 -7.02
N GLY A 62 -5.24 -7.20 -7.24
CA GLY A 62 -6.09 -6.24 -6.55
C GLY A 62 -7.52 -6.28 -7.08
N ARG A 63 -8.50 -6.32 -6.19
CA ARG A 63 -9.93 -6.25 -6.51
C ARG A 63 -10.55 -5.06 -5.79
N VAL A 64 -11.22 -4.22 -6.56
CA VAL A 64 -12.02 -3.09 -6.07
C VAL A 64 -13.47 -3.33 -6.47
N GLN A 65 -14.36 -3.38 -5.50
CA GLN A 65 -15.80 -3.36 -5.72
C GLN A 65 -16.29 -1.93 -5.48
N LEU A 66 -17.10 -1.43 -6.41
CA LEU A 66 -17.72 -0.12 -6.32
C LEU A 66 -19.19 -0.28 -5.90
N ASP A 67 -19.70 0.67 -5.13
CA ASP A 67 -21.14 0.79 -4.88
C ASP A 67 -21.88 1.44 -6.07
N ALA A 68 -23.19 1.64 -5.92
CA ALA A 68 -24.03 2.26 -6.94
C ALA A 68 -23.62 3.71 -7.28
N ASP A 69 -22.94 4.40 -6.35
CA ASP A 69 -22.43 5.76 -6.54
C ASP A 69 -21.00 5.78 -7.13
N GLY A 70 -20.43 4.61 -7.42
CA GLY A 70 -19.07 4.46 -7.93
C GLY A 70 -17.99 4.62 -6.86
N ARG A 71 -18.33 4.62 -5.57
CA ARG A 71 -17.36 4.69 -4.48
C ARG A 71 -16.85 3.30 -4.12
N PRO A 72 -15.57 3.15 -3.70
CA PRO A 72 -15.04 1.86 -3.31
C PRO A 72 -15.75 1.33 -2.05
N SER A 73 -16.53 0.27 -2.22
CA SER A 73 -17.22 -0.44 -1.12
C SER A 73 -16.35 -1.55 -0.53
N ARG A 74 -15.45 -2.13 -1.33
CA ARG A 74 -14.51 -3.16 -0.89
C ARG A 74 -13.21 -3.09 -1.69
N VAL A 75 -12.09 -3.05 -0.98
CA VAL A 75 -10.74 -3.10 -1.59
C VAL A 75 -9.99 -4.25 -0.96
N GLU A 76 -9.53 -5.19 -1.78
CA GLU A 76 -8.84 -6.38 -1.32
C GLU A 76 -7.79 -6.85 -2.33
N GLN A 77 -6.85 -7.65 -1.84
CA GLN A 77 -5.89 -8.35 -2.67
C GLN A 77 -6.11 -9.86 -2.56
N ILE A 78 -6.33 -10.48 -3.71
CA ILE A 78 -6.42 -11.92 -3.87
C ILE A 78 -5.00 -12.44 -4.06
N ASN A 79 -4.50 -13.19 -3.08
CA ASN A 79 -3.12 -13.66 -3.08
C ASN A 79 -2.95 -14.87 -4.00
N ALA A 80 -1.80 -14.94 -4.65
CA ALA A 80 -1.46 -16.04 -5.57
C ALA A 80 -1.00 -17.32 -4.85
N ASP A 81 -0.65 -17.21 -3.57
CA ASP A 81 -0.24 -18.30 -2.70
C ASP A 81 -1.43 -19.14 -2.17
N GLY A 82 -2.66 -18.79 -2.55
CA GLY A 82 -3.88 -19.46 -2.09
C GLY A 82 -4.31 -19.07 -0.67
N SER A 83 -3.58 -18.17 0.00
CA SER A 83 -4.01 -17.63 1.29
C SER A 83 -5.27 -16.77 1.12
N PRO A 84 -6.10 -16.64 2.19
CA PRO A 84 -7.31 -15.83 2.07
C PRO A 84 -7.00 -14.37 1.72
N PRO A 85 -7.88 -13.67 0.99
CA PRO A 85 -7.64 -12.30 0.54
C PRO A 85 -7.35 -11.33 1.70
N VAL A 86 -6.46 -10.37 1.45
CA VAL A 86 -6.17 -9.28 2.39
C VAL A 86 -7.09 -8.11 2.07
N THR A 87 -7.82 -7.61 3.06
CA THR A 87 -8.68 -6.43 2.87
C THR A 87 -7.93 -5.18 3.29
N PHE A 88 -8.14 -4.09 2.56
CA PHE A 88 -7.60 -2.78 2.89
C PHE A 88 -8.74 -1.89 3.35
N ALA A 89 -8.53 -1.20 4.46
CA ALA A 89 -9.49 -0.24 5.01
C ALA A 89 -8.75 1.06 5.40
N PRO A 90 -9.43 2.22 5.37
CA PRO A 90 -8.86 3.44 5.91
C PRO A 90 -8.48 3.24 7.39
N GLU A 91 -7.34 3.81 7.78
CA GLU A 91 -6.93 3.90 9.19
C GLU A 91 -8.08 4.58 9.97
N ARG A 92 -8.67 3.87 10.94
CA ARG A 92 -9.76 4.42 11.78
C ARG A 92 -9.15 5.56 12.59
N ASP A 93 -9.76 6.76 12.51
CA ASP A 93 -9.46 7.87 13.42
C ASP A 93 -9.71 7.48 14.88
#